data_AF-A0A316RHI4-F1
#
_entry.id   AF-A0A316RHI4-F1
#
_cell.length_a   1.000
_cell.length_b   1.000
_cell.length_c   1.000
_cell.angle_alpha   90.00
_cell.angle_beta   90.00
_cell.angle_gamma   90.00
#
_symmetry.space_group_name_H-M   'P 1'
#
loop_
_entity.id
_entity.type
_entity.pdbx_description
1 polymer ?
#
loop_
_entity_poly.entity_id
_entity_poly.type
_entity_poly.pdbx_seq_one_letter_code
_entity_poly.pdbx_strand_id
1 'polypeptide(L)'
;MVLGQQLPEPPGKKGEIYENSADMLHLDIRKVTDAQYTAYIDACKEMGFTVDPQAESSTYDVHNSAGYKLHLSHYDSKGDMGIQLEKPMEMTRITWPTGKAGRQLPVPKSMTGRFDYEYADKFCVYIGNTDRAAYDAYVQACADKGFTVDYDKGDFEYRASNAGGWLLVLKYEGYNIMSIDLSLPENAADQDTTVATKAETTKSTTTKKQAQSDGVRADFKAAMDSYEAFMDEYVAFMKKYKANPSNAALIADYAKYMKKYTAMCDTFEKWEGEDLSAEEMAYYIDVQARVSKKLVEVTEE
;
A
#
# COMPACT_ATOMS: atom_id res chain seq x y z
N MET A 1 4.38 -30.92 2.06
CA MET A 1 3.06 -31.07 2.70
C MET A 1 2.09 -30.25 1.86
N VAL A 2 0.89 -30.76 1.56
CA VAL A 2 -0.10 -29.96 0.80
C VAL A 2 -0.80 -29.06 1.80
N LEU A 3 -0.64 -27.74 1.68
CA LEU A 3 -1.17 -26.74 2.61
C LEU A 3 -2.69 -26.89 2.83
N GLY A 4 -3.43 -27.35 1.82
CA GLY A 4 -4.88 -27.59 1.92
C GLY A 4 -5.29 -28.59 3.02
N GLN A 5 -4.39 -29.45 3.52
CA GLN A 5 -4.70 -30.33 4.66
C GLN A 5 -4.75 -29.59 6.00
N GLN A 6 -4.31 -28.33 6.05
CA GLN A 6 -4.40 -27.49 7.24
C GLN A 6 -5.75 -26.77 7.34
N LEU A 7 -6.63 -26.89 6.33
CA LEU A 7 -7.91 -26.19 6.27
C LEU A 7 -9.09 -27.16 6.18
N PRO A 8 -10.29 -26.73 6.61
CA PRO A 8 -11.50 -27.52 6.41
C PRO A 8 -11.87 -27.55 4.92
N GLU A 9 -12.67 -28.53 4.51
CA GLU A 9 -13.17 -28.59 3.13
C GLU A 9 -13.99 -27.32 2.83
N PRO A 10 -13.67 -26.57 1.76
CA PRO A 10 -14.43 -25.36 1.42
C PRO A 10 -15.90 -25.65 1.10
N PRO A 11 -16.80 -24.68 1.31
CA PRO A 11 -18.24 -24.87 1.14
C PRO A 11 -18.68 -25.08 -0.33
N GLY A 12 -17.77 -24.94 -1.29
CA GLY A 12 -18.04 -25.06 -2.72
C GLY A 12 -16.91 -25.78 -3.47
N LYS A 13 -17.25 -26.33 -4.64
CA LYS A 13 -16.34 -27.09 -5.51
C LYS A 13 -16.01 -26.37 -6.83
N LYS A 14 -16.54 -25.15 -7.02
CA LYS A 14 -16.31 -24.33 -8.21
C LYS A 14 -15.46 -23.15 -7.79
N GLY A 15 -14.36 -22.95 -8.47
CA GLY A 15 -13.36 -21.99 -8.04
C GLY A 15 -12.18 -21.94 -9.00
N GLU A 16 -11.18 -21.17 -8.61
CA GLU A 16 -9.91 -21.03 -9.32
C GLU A 16 -8.77 -21.14 -8.31
N ILE A 17 -7.71 -21.87 -8.67
CA ILE A 17 -6.50 -21.99 -7.86
C ILE A 17 -5.44 -21.13 -8.56
N TYR A 18 -4.98 -20.09 -7.88
CA TYR A 18 -3.92 -19.22 -8.38
C TYR A 18 -2.54 -19.77 -7.99
N GLU A 19 -2.41 -20.28 -6.76
CA GLU A 19 -1.19 -20.90 -6.29
C GLU A 19 -1.48 -22.13 -5.41
N ASN A 20 -0.65 -23.16 -5.58
CA ASN A 20 -0.63 -24.34 -4.73
C ASN A 20 0.81 -24.85 -4.65
N SER A 21 1.60 -24.19 -3.81
CA SER A 21 2.99 -24.53 -3.54
C SER A 21 3.15 -25.12 -2.13
N ALA A 22 4.39 -25.43 -1.75
CA ALA A 22 4.68 -25.85 -0.39
C ALA A 22 4.56 -24.69 0.62
N ASP A 23 4.60 -23.45 0.13
CA ASP A 23 4.72 -22.25 0.95
C ASP A 23 3.45 -21.38 0.91
N MET A 24 2.67 -21.43 -0.18
CA MET A 24 1.41 -20.71 -0.31
C MET A 24 0.32 -21.53 -1.01
N LEU A 25 -0.89 -21.45 -0.48
CA LEU A 25 -2.12 -21.88 -1.13
C LEU A 25 -2.99 -20.63 -1.34
N HIS A 26 -3.36 -20.34 -2.58
CA HIS A 26 -4.20 -19.21 -2.93
C HIS A 26 -5.27 -19.66 -3.93
N LEU A 27 -6.54 -19.57 -3.54
CA LEU A 27 -7.68 -19.94 -4.37
C LEU A 27 -8.92 -19.10 -4.07
N ASP A 28 -9.82 -19.06 -5.03
CA ASP A 28 -11.17 -18.51 -4.88
C ASP A 28 -12.22 -19.61 -4.99
N ILE A 29 -13.25 -19.54 -4.17
CA ILE A 29 -14.45 -20.38 -4.25
C ILE A 29 -15.63 -19.51 -4.68
N ARG A 30 -16.30 -19.92 -5.76
CA ARG A 30 -17.41 -19.17 -6.34
C ARG A 30 -18.74 -19.48 -5.66
N LYS A 31 -19.63 -18.49 -5.61
CA LYS A 31 -21.01 -18.61 -5.11
C LYS A 31 -21.11 -19.06 -3.65
N VAL A 32 -20.24 -18.52 -2.81
CA VAL A 32 -20.28 -18.67 -1.36
C VAL A 32 -21.22 -17.61 -0.78
N THR A 33 -22.20 -18.04 0.02
CA THR A 33 -23.07 -17.13 0.76
C THR A 33 -22.42 -16.66 2.05
N ASP A 34 -22.88 -15.56 2.63
CA ASP A 34 -22.37 -15.02 3.91
C ASP A 34 -22.47 -16.05 5.04
N ALA A 35 -23.55 -16.86 5.03
CA ALA A 35 -23.74 -17.95 5.97
C ALA A 35 -22.71 -19.07 5.80
N GLN A 36 -22.36 -19.41 4.55
CA GLN A 36 -21.30 -20.39 4.26
C GLN A 36 -19.92 -19.84 4.62
N TYR A 37 -19.67 -18.56 4.35
CA TYR A 37 -18.43 -17.89 4.74
C TYR A 37 -18.24 -17.88 6.27
N THR A 38 -19.27 -17.47 7.00
CA THR A 38 -19.28 -17.47 8.48
C THR A 38 -19.05 -18.88 9.04
N ALA A 39 -19.74 -19.89 8.49
CA ALA A 39 -19.53 -21.27 8.90
C ALA A 39 -18.11 -21.78 8.58
N TYR A 40 -17.52 -21.34 7.47
CA TYR A 40 -16.15 -21.69 7.12
C TYR A 40 -15.12 -21.07 8.06
N ILE A 41 -15.33 -19.82 8.49
CA ILE A 41 -14.53 -19.18 9.54
C ILE A 41 -14.58 -20.01 10.83
N ASP A 42 -15.78 -20.44 11.26
CA ASP A 42 -15.93 -21.23 12.49
C ASP A 42 -15.24 -22.60 12.38
N ALA A 43 -15.32 -23.26 11.22
CA ALA A 43 -14.57 -24.49 10.97
C ALA A 43 -13.04 -24.27 10.99
N CYS A 44 -12.55 -23.11 10.50
CA CYS A 44 -11.13 -22.77 10.58
C CYS A 44 -10.69 -22.57 12.05
N LYS A 45 -11.53 -21.97 12.89
CA LYS A 45 -11.27 -21.85 14.34
C LYS A 45 -11.19 -23.21 15.02
N GLU A 46 -12.05 -24.16 14.65
CA GLU A 46 -11.98 -25.55 15.14
C GLU A 46 -10.68 -26.25 14.73
N MET A 47 -10.07 -25.86 13.61
CA MET A 47 -8.74 -26.30 13.18
C MET A 47 -7.57 -25.55 13.84
N GLY A 48 -7.86 -24.62 14.76
CA GLY A 48 -6.86 -23.93 15.58
C GLY A 48 -6.41 -22.58 15.03
N PHE A 49 -7.04 -22.04 13.99
CA PHE A 49 -6.83 -20.66 13.54
C PHE A 49 -7.54 -19.68 14.49
N THR A 50 -6.89 -19.38 15.61
CA THR A 50 -7.45 -18.56 16.70
C THR A 50 -6.44 -17.58 17.28
N VAL A 51 -5.21 -17.54 16.77
CA VAL A 51 -4.12 -16.70 17.29
C VAL A 51 -4.14 -15.34 16.60
N ASP A 52 -4.23 -14.27 17.41
CA ASP A 52 -4.27 -12.87 16.98
C ASP A 52 -5.22 -12.58 15.81
N PRO A 53 -6.53 -12.91 15.92
CA PRO A 53 -7.47 -12.71 14.84
C PRO A 53 -7.71 -11.22 14.57
N GLN A 54 -7.65 -10.83 13.30
CA GLN A 54 -8.08 -9.53 12.79
C GLN A 54 -9.28 -9.78 11.87
N ALA A 55 -10.47 -9.41 12.35
CA ALA A 55 -11.72 -9.67 11.65
C ALA A 55 -12.38 -8.35 11.26
N GLU A 56 -12.66 -8.19 9.97
CA GLU A 56 -13.46 -7.09 9.44
C GLU A 56 -14.75 -7.64 8.81
N SER A 57 -15.59 -6.77 8.24
CA SER A 57 -16.85 -7.21 7.63
C SER A 57 -16.67 -8.21 6.49
N SER A 58 -15.57 -8.09 5.74
CA SER A 58 -15.31 -8.89 4.53
C SER A 58 -14.02 -9.68 4.59
N THR A 59 -13.26 -9.63 5.69
CA THR A 59 -11.96 -10.31 5.81
C THR A 59 -11.75 -10.95 7.18
N TYR A 60 -10.93 -11.99 7.20
CA TYR A 60 -10.51 -12.67 8.42
C TYR A 60 -9.04 -13.10 8.29
N ASP A 61 -8.17 -12.35 8.95
CA ASP A 61 -6.73 -12.62 9.04
C ASP A 61 -6.42 -13.24 10.40
N VAL A 62 -5.77 -14.40 10.41
CA VAL A 62 -5.55 -15.16 11.65
C VAL A 62 -4.38 -16.12 11.53
N HIS A 63 -3.73 -16.41 12.66
CA HIS A 63 -2.71 -17.45 12.73
C HIS A 63 -3.23 -18.69 13.47
N ASN A 64 -2.63 -19.84 13.20
CA ASN A 64 -2.71 -20.99 14.10
C ASN A 64 -1.47 -21.08 15.02
N SER A 65 -1.48 -21.99 16.00
CA SER A 65 -0.39 -22.15 16.96
C SER A 65 0.93 -22.62 16.34
N ALA A 66 0.89 -23.23 15.15
CA ALA A 66 2.06 -23.61 14.38
C ALA A 66 2.63 -22.46 13.54
N GLY A 67 1.94 -21.32 13.48
CA GLY A 67 2.38 -20.10 12.79
C GLY A 67 1.91 -19.98 11.33
N TYR A 68 1.01 -20.86 10.87
CA TYR A 68 0.40 -20.67 9.55
C TYR A 68 -0.47 -19.43 9.58
N LYS A 69 -0.38 -18.60 8.54
CA LYS A 69 -1.20 -17.39 8.38
C LYS A 69 -2.32 -17.67 7.39
N LEU A 70 -3.56 -17.49 7.82
CA LEU A 70 -4.75 -17.61 7.00
C LEU A 70 -5.33 -16.21 6.79
N HIS A 71 -5.54 -15.85 5.53
CA HIS A 71 -6.36 -14.72 5.12
C HIS A 71 -7.57 -15.26 4.37
N LEU A 72 -8.75 -14.94 4.87
CA LEU A 72 -10.01 -15.16 4.17
C LEU A 72 -10.59 -13.82 3.73
N SER A 73 -11.18 -13.79 2.54
CA SER A 73 -11.97 -12.64 2.09
C SER A 73 -13.29 -13.10 1.48
N HIS A 74 -14.32 -12.27 1.61
CA HIS A 74 -15.62 -12.49 1.00
C HIS A 74 -16.26 -11.15 0.67
N TYR A 75 -16.51 -10.91 -0.62
CA TYR A 75 -17.09 -9.65 -1.10
C TYR A 75 -18.44 -9.93 -1.77
N ASP A 76 -19.51 -9.38 -1.17
CA ASP A 76 -20.92 -9.61 -1.56
C ASP A 76 -21.21 -9.39 -3.04
N SER A 77 -20.50 -8.46 -3.69
CA SER A 77 -20.73 -8.10 -5.09
C SER A 77 -20.43 -9.23 -6.07
N LYS A 78 -19.54 -10.17 -5.70
CA LYS A 78 -19.20 -11.34 -6.51
C LYS A 78 -19.72 -12.65 -5.91
N GLY A 79 -19.99 -12.66 -4.59
CA GLY A 79 -20.34 -13.87 -3.86
C GLY A 79 -19.23 -14.92 -3.92
N ASP A 80 -17.98 -14.48 -4.05
CA ASP A 80 -16.80 -15.32 -4.11
C ASP A 80 -16.03 -15.20 -2.79
N MET A 81 -15.50 -16.32 -2.28
CA MET A 81 -14.66 -16.37 -1.10
C MET A 81 -13.21 -16.65 -1.50
N GLY A 82 -12.30 -15.74 -1.17
CA GLY A 82 -10.86 -15.94 -1.32
C GLY A 82 -10.28 -16.65 -0.10
N ILE A 83 -9.36 -17.57 -0.34
CA ILE A 83 -8.58 -18.27 0.68
C ILE A 83 -7.10 -18.13 0.33
N GLN A 84 -6.34 -17.54 1.24
CA GLN A 84 -4.89 -17.51 1.21
C GLN A 84 -4.35 -18.13 2.49
N LEU A 85 -3.55 -19.19 2.35
CA LEU A 85 -2.87 -19.85 3.46
C LEU A 85 -1.37 -19.84 3.19
N GLU A 86 -0.62 -19.26 4.10
CA GLU A 86 0.83 -19.19 4.07
C GLU A 86 1.43 -20.11 5.12
N LYS A 87 2.50 -20.80 4.73
CA LYS A 87 3.36 -21.56 5.65
C LYS A 87 3.99 -20.61 6.67
N PRO A 88 4.29 -21.08 7.91
CA PRO A 88 4.97 -20.26 8.90
C PRO A 88 6.22 -19.59 8.36
N MET A 89 6.36 -18.30 8.66
CA MET A 89 7.50 -17.51 8.21
C MET A 89 8.79 -18.08 8.79
N GLU A 90 9.69 -18.51 7.91
CA GLU A 90 11.02 -18.97 8.32
C GLU A 90 11.89 -17.77 8.70
N MET A 91 12.43 -17.79 9.91
CA MET A 91 13.28 -16.75 10.47
C MET A 91 14.60 -17.32 10.97
N THR A 92 15.64 -16.50 10.91
CA THR A 92 16.97 -16.85 11.41
C THR A 92 17.50 -15.75 12.32
N ARG A 93 18.72 -15.92 12.86
CA ARG A 93 19.37 -14.82 13.57
C ARG A 93 19.87 -13.78 12.57
N ILE A 94 19.36 -12.55 12.66
CA ILE A 94 19.80 -11.43 11.82
C ILE A 94 20.91 -10.62 12.49
N THR A 95 21.56 -9.78 11.69
CA THR A 95 22.39 -8.66 12.18
C THR A 95 21.63 -7.37 11.90
N TRP A 96 21.53 -6.49 12.90
CA TRP A 96 20.86 -5.21 12.69
C TRP A 96 21.66 -4.30 11.76
N PRO A 97 21.04 -3.60 10.77
CA PRO A 97 21.78 -2.81 9.81
C PRO A 97 22.48 -1.64 10.50
N THR A 98 23.77 -1.46 10.23
CA THR A 98 24.56 -0.32 10.76
C THR A 98 24.74 0.80 9.73
N GLY A 99 24.06 0.68 8.58
CA GLY A 99 24.04 1.67 7.50
C GLY A 99 23.18 2.90 7.81
N LYS A 100 23.00 3.76 6.80
CA LYS A 100 22.25 5.03 6.91
C LYS A 100 20.82 4.81 7.43
N ALA A 101 20.11 3.84 6.84
CA ALA A 101 18.75 3.45 7.25
C ALA A 101 18.70 2.84 8.66
N GLY A 102 19.50 1.80 8.94
CA GLY A 102 19.44 1.11 10.25
C GLY A 102 19.79 1.97 11.47
N ARG A 103 20.56 3.05 11.29
CA ARG A 103 20.86 4.04 12.34
C ARG A 103 19.70 4.96 12.68
N GLN A 104 18.66 5.02 11.85
CA GLN A 104 17.48 5.84 12.15
C GLN A 104 16.66 5.24 13.29
N LEU A 105 16.67 3.92 13.45
CA LEU A 105 15.82 3.20 14.39
C LEU A 105 16.61 2.68 15.61
N PRO A 106 15.94 2.47 16.76
CA PRO A 106 16.52 1.69 17.84
C PRO A 106 16.71 0.23 17.41
N VAL A 107 17.62 -0.51 18.05
CA VAL A 107 17.77 -1.95 17.78
C VAL A 107 16.61 -2.69 18.47
N PRO A 108 15.85 -3.55 17.77
CA PRO A 108 14.77 -4.30 18.41
C PRO A 108 15.31 -5.30 19.43
N LYS A 109 14.47 -5.68 20.39
CA LYS A 109 14.85 -6.58 21.49
C LYS A 109 15.24 -7.97 20.99
N SER A 110 14.55 -8.47 19.96
CA SER A 110 14.82 -9.75 19.32
C SER A 110 15.65 -9.55 18.06
N MET A 111 16.64 -10.43 17.86
CA MET A 111 17.41 -10.56 16.62
C MET A 111 17.01 -11.81 15.83
N THR A 112 15.84 -12.39 16.11
CA THR A 112 15.25 -13.43 15.28
C THR A 112 14.40 -12.76 14.23
N GLY A 113 14.73 -12.91 12.95
CA GLY A 113 14.03 -12.23 11.89
C GLY A 113 14.40 -12.70 10.49
N ARG A 114 13.85 -11.99 9.51
CA ARG A 114 14.11 -12.18 8.08
C ARG A 114 13.98 -10.83 7.39
N PHE A 115 14.99 -10.45 6.63
CA PHE A 115 14.87 -9.33 5.70
C PHE A 115 14.11 -9.78 4.46
N ASP A 116 13.18 -8.95 4.02
CA ASP A 116 12.63 -9.05 2.66
C ASP A 116 13.56 -8.31 1.69
N TYR A 117 14.03 -7.13 2.08
CA TYR A 117 15.07 -6.39 1.37
C TYR A 117 15.86 -5.46 2.31
N GLU A 118 17.12 -5.18 1.94
CA GLU A 118 18.00 -4.23 2.65
C GLU A 118 18.81 -3.42 1.64
N TYR A 119 18.65 -2.10 1.66
CA TYR A 119 19.39 -1.14 0.87
C TYR A 119 19.88 0.01 1.76
N ALA A 120 20.70 0.90 1.19
CA ALA A 120 21.29 2.00 1.96
C ALA A 120 20.24 2.96 2.55
N ASP A 121 19.15 3.18 1.82
CA ASP A 121 18.09 4.16 2.07
C ASP A 121 16.71 3.54 2.31
N LYS A 122 16.60 2.22 2.33
CA LYS A 122 15.37 1.52 2.71
C LYS A 122 15.63 0.08 3.12
N PHE A 123 14.79 -0.47 4.00
CA PHE A 123 14.75 -1.91 4.28
C PHE A 123 13.35 -2.32 4.75
N CYS A 124 13.02 -3.59 4.54
CA CYS A 124 11.89 -4.25 5.18
C CYS A 124 12.37 -5.50 5.90
N VAL A 125 12.05 -5.61 7.20
CA VAL A 125 12.44 -6.74 8.05
C VAL A 125 11.30 -7.17 8.94
N TYR A 126 11.12 -8.48 9.06
CA TYR A 126 10.24 -9.11 10.03
C TYR A 126 11.05 -9.55 11.25
N ILE A 127 10.57 -9.22 12.45
CA ILE A 127 11.19 -9.53 13.72
C ILE A 127 10.26 -10.42 14.54
N GLY A 128 10.63 -11.68 14.68
CA GLY A 128 9.92 -12.66 15.50
C GLY A 128 10.26 -12.54 16.98
N ASN A 129 9.50 -13.25 17.82
CA ASN A 129 9.55 -13.14 19.29
C ASN A 129 9.23 -11.71 19.78
N THR A 130 8.35 -11.02 19.06
CA THR A 130 7.86 -9.68 19.38
C THR A 130 6.39 -9.78 19.76
N ASP A 131 6.10 -10.05 21.02
CA ASP A 131 4.72 -10.01 21.52
C ASP A 131 4.14 -8.58 21.43
N ARG A 132 2.83 -8.44 21.69
CA ARG A 132 2.14 -7.15 21.60
C ARG A 132 2.77 -6.05 22.47
N ALA A 133 3.22 -6.39 23.68
CA ALA A 133 3.84 -5.41 24.57
C ALA A 133 5.23 -4.99 24.05
N ALA A 134 6.00 -5.92 23.50
CA ALA A 134 7.28 -5.65 22.86
C ALA A 134 7.12 -4.80 21.59
N TYR A 135 6.07 -5.02 20.81
CA TYR A 135 5.69 -4.18 19.68
C TYR A 135 5.39 -2.75 20.14
N ASP A 136 4.47 -2.58 21.10
CA ASP A 136 4.08 -1.26 21.61
C ASP A 136 5.28 -0.49 22.20
N ALA A 137 6.18 -1.20 22.88
CA ALA A 137 7.42 -0.63 23.40
C ALA A 137 8.38 -0.19 22.27
N TYR A 138 8.46 -0.95 21.17
CA TYR A 138 9.29 -0.60 20.03
C TYR A 138 8.72 0.58 19.24
N VAL A 139 7.39 0.66 19.08
CA VAL A 139 6.70 1.84 18.56
C VAL A 139 7.07 3.09 19.37
N GLN A 140 7.00 3.01 20.70
CA GLN A 140 7.39 4.12 21.56
C GLN A 140 8.87 4.50 21.39
N ALA A 141 9.77 3.51 21.33
CA ALA A 141 11.19 3.77 21.13
C ALA A 141 11.50 4.44 19.78
N CYS A 142 10.73 4.13 18.73
CA CYS A 142 10.81 4.79 17.43
C CYS A 142 10.26 6.23 17.48
N ALA A 143 9.15 6.45 18.18
CA ALA A 143 8.62 7.79 18.43
C ALA A 143 9.63 8.67 19.21
N ASP A 144 10.26 8.12 20.26
CA ASP A 144 11.33 8.79 21.02
C ASP A 144 12.57 9.09 20.18
N LYS A 145 12.77 8.33 19.08
CA LYS A 145 13.78 8.58 18.06
C LYS A 145 13.41 9.66 17.03
N GLY A 146 12.24 10.27 17.17
CA GLY A 146 11.79 11.40 16.36
C GLY A 146 10.87 11.03 15.20
N PHE A 147 10.41 9.78 15.11
CA PHE A 147 9.35 9.39 14.16
C PHE A 147 8.00 9.83 14.72
N THR A 148 7.70 11.13 14.64
CA THR A 148 6.46 11.71 15.19
C THR A 148 5.74 12.64 14.21
N VAL A 149 6.30 12.82 13.01
CA VAL A 149 5.76 13.71 11.97
C VAL A 149 4.70 12.95 11.17
N ASP A 150 3.56 13.60 10.92
CA ASP A 150 2.43 13.04 10.16
C ASP A 150 2.07 11.60 10.57
N TYR A 151 2.08 11.35 11.88
CA TYR A 151 1.88 10.00 12.39
C TYR A 151 0.43 9.57 12.27
N ASP A 152 0.25 8.30 11.94
CA ASP A 152 -1.00 7.56 12.02
C ASP A 152 -0.78 6.32 12.88
N LYS A 153 -1.74 5.99 13.73
CA LYS A 153 -1.66 4.87 14.66
C LYS A 153 -3.00 4.16 14.72
N GLY A 154 -3.03 2.95 14.19
CA GLY A 154 -4.13 2.00 14.35
C GLY A 154 -3.82 0.94 15.41
N ASP A 155 -4.71 -0.05 15.49
CA ASP A 155 -4.56 -1.17 16.44
C ASP A 155 -3.38 -2.08 16.09
N PHE A 156 -3.00 -2.19 14.82
CA PHE A 156 -1.95 -3.09 14.34
C PHE A 156 -0.87 -2.39 13.52
N GLU A 157 -0.97 -1.07 13.33
CA GLU A 157 -0.06 -0.33 12.46
C GLU A 157 0.33 1.01 13.11
N TYR A 158 1.59 1.38 12.95
CA TYR A 158 2.11 2.70 13.27
C TYR A 158 2.90 3.22 12.08
N ARG A 159 2.48 4.35 11.54
CA ARG A 159 3.15 5.03 10.43
C ARG A 159 3.56 6.41 10.89
N ALA A 160 4.82 6.80 10.67
CA ALA A 160 5.28 8.14 10.99
C ALA A 160 6.53 8.49 10.19
N SER A 161 6.75 9.78 9.98
CA SER A 161 8.00 10.31 9.44
C SER A 161 8.87 10.90 10.54
N ASN A 162 10.17 10.98 10.30
CA ASN A 162 11.08 11.79 11.12
C ASN A 162 11.46 13.11 10.42
N ALA A 163 12.14 14.00 11.15
CA ALA A 163 12.58 15.30 10.61
C ALA A 163 13.58 15.18 9.43
N GLY A 164 14.22 14.02 9.26
CA GLY A 164 15.10 13.72 8.14
C GLY A 164 14.35 13.18 6.91
N GLY A 165 13.02 13.18 6.91
CA GLY A 165 12.18 12.72 5.80
C GLY A 165 12.04 11.20 5.69
N TRP A 166 12.57 10.43 6.64
CA TRP A 166 12.41 8.98 6.63
C TRP A 166 10.99 8.60 7.02
N LEU A 167 10.35 7.76 6.21
CA LEU A 167 9.06 7.16 6.49
C LEU A 167 9.28 5.80 7.15
N LEU A 168 8.69 5.64 8.33
CA LEU A 168 8.61 4.37 9.06
C LEU A 168 7.18 3.85 9.03
N VAL A 169 7.03 2.57 8.71
CA VAL A 169 5.80 1.79 8.90
C VAL A 169 6.15 0.58 9.75
N LEU A 170 5.50 0.47 10.91
CA LEU A 170 5.56 -0.68 11.79
C LEU A 170 4.21 -1.39 11.75
N LYS A 171 4.19 -2.71 11.63
CA LYS A 171 2.96 -3.50 11.78
C LYS A 171 3.15 -4.64 12.75
N TYR A 172 2.12 -4.92 13.54
CA TYR A 172 2.01 -6.16 14.29
C TYR A 172 1.28 -7.18 13.42
N GLU A 173 2.05 -8.11 12.85
CA GLU A 173 1.57 -9.10 11.89
C GLU A 173 0.78 -10.23 12.55
N GLY A 174 0.73 -10.28 13.89
CA GLY A 174 0.25 -11.44 14.64
C GLY A 174 1.35 -12.47 14.89
N TYR A 175 1.06 -13.48 15.71
CA TYR A 175 1.97 -14.58 16.02
C TYR A 175 3.33 -14.13 16.58
N ASN A 176 3.34 -13.03 17.35
CA ASN A 176 4.54 -12.38 17.88
C ASN A 176 5.54 -11.94 16.80
N ILE A 177 5.04 -11.46 15.65
CA ILE A 177 5.84 -10.93 14.55
C ILE A 177 5.55 -9.45 14.39
N MET A 178 6.62 -8.65 14.33
CA MET A 178 6.57 -7.24 13.94
C MET A 178 7.23 -7.08 12.58
N SER A 179 6.60 -6.39 11.64
CA SER A 179 7.26 -5.90 10.42
C SER A 179 7.74 -4.46 10.63
N ILE A 180 8.91 -4.16 10.07
CA ILE A 180 9.53 -2.84 10.07
C ILE A 180 9.86 -2.52 8.61
N ASP A 181 9.14 -1.58 8.02
CA ASP A 181 9.48 -0.97 6.73
C ASP A 181 9.97 0.45 7.00
N LEU A 182 11.21 0.73 6.61
CA LEU A 182 11.81 2.05 6.68
C LEU A 182 12.25 2.43 5.28
N SER A 183 11.87 3.62 4.83
CA SER A 183 12.31 4.16 3.55
C SER A 183 12.57 5.65 3.61
N LEU A 184 13.53 6.11 2.83
CA LEU A 184 13.69 7.50 2.48
C LEU A 184 13.02 7.69 1.11
N PRO A 185 11.91 8.45 1.00
CA PRO A 185 11.25 8.69 -0.27
C PRO A 185 12.21 9.33 -1.28
N GLU A 186 12.08 9.02 -2.57
CA GLU A 186 13.02 9.49 -3.61
C GLU A 186 13.12 11.02 -3.71
N ASN A 187 12.08 11.76 -3.28
CA ASN A 187 12.06 13.23 -3.23
C ASN A 187 12.74 13.83 -1.97
N ALA A 188 13.20 13.00 -1.01
CA ALA A 188 13.85 13.48 0.20
C ALA A 188 15.37 13.71 0.03
N ALA A 189 15.92 13.45 -1.17
CA ALA A 189 17.34 13.59 -1.47
C ALA A 189 17.84 15.04 -1.69
N ASP A 190 16.95 16.03 -1.78
CA ASP A 190 17.29 17.45 -2.05
C ASP A 190 17.30 18.35 -0.80
N GLN A 191 17.37 17.78 0.40
CA GLN A 191 17.48 18.52 1.66
C GLN A 191 18.82 18.23 2.34
N ASP A 192 19.94 18.58 1.70
CA ASP A 192 21.22 18.74 2.40
C ASP A 192 21.57 20.23 2.57
N THR A 193 21.50 20.64 3.84
CA THR A 193 22.18 21.75 4.51
C THR A 193 22.35 23.11 3.81
N THR A 194 21.49 24.07 4.21
CA THR A 194 21.99 25.31 4.81
C THR A 194 21.25 25.61 6.12
N VAL A 195 21.86 25.22 7.23
CA VAL A 195 21.49 25.74 8.56
C VAL A 195 21.97 27.19 8.62
N ALA A 196 21.05 28.12 8.41
CA ALA A 196 21.21 29.50 8.84
C ALA A 196 20.10 29.83 9.83
N THR A 197 20.49 29.82 11.10
CA THR A 197 19.73 30.29 12.25
C THR A 197 19.03 31.61 11.93
N LYS A 198 17.69 31.64 11.99
CA LYS A 198 16.98 32.90 12.25
C LYS A 198 15.71 32.64 13.04
N ALA A 199 15.69 33.34 14.18
CA ALA A 199 14.70 33.35 15.24
C ALA A 199 13.25 33.35 14.76
N GLU A 200 12.41 32.74 15.61
CA GLU A 200 10.98 32.99 15.71
C GLU A 200 10.66 34.45 15.43
N THR A 201 9.81 34.69 14.44
CA THR A 201 8.98 35.87 14.40
C THR A 201 7.62 35.44 13.91
N THR A 202 6.71 35.32 14.88
CA THR A 202 5.27 35.32 14.73
C THR A 202 4.87 36.28 13.61
N LYS A 203 4.42 35.73 12.48
CA LYS A 203 3.66 36.47 11.48
C LYS A 203 2.41 35.67 11.17
N SER A 204 1.31 36.15 11.75
CA SER A 204 -0.03 35.98 11.22
C SER A 204 0.01 36.15 9.71
N THR A 205 -0.23 35.07 8.97
CA THR A 205 -0.50 35.17 7.55
C THR A 205 -2.00 35.31 7.41
N THR A 206 -2.41 36.57 7.27
CA THR A 206 -3.73 36.99 6.82
C THR A 206 -4.10 36.17 5.60
N THR A 207 -5.15 35.38 5.74
CA THR A 207 -5.86 34.70 4.65
C THR A 207 -6.18 35.74 3.57
N LYS A 208 -5.43 35.76 2.48
CA LYS A 208 -5.96 36.30 1.23
C LYS A 208 -6.88 35.22 0.67
N LYS A 209 -8.13 35.27 1.13
CA LYS A 209 -9.26 34.64 0.47
C LYS A 209 -9.29 35.19 -0.96
N GLN A 210 -8.69 34.47 -1.91
CA GLN A 210 -8.99 34.68 -3.31
C GLN A 210 -10.49 34.40 -3.45
N ALA A 211 -11.22 35.35 -4.03
CA ALA A 211 -12.65 35.23 -4.22
C ALA A 211 -12.94 33.92 -4.98
N GLN A 212 -13.88 33.12 -4.47
CA GLN A 212 -14.52 32.07 -5.27
C GLN A 212 -15.03 32.74 -6.55
N SER A 213 -14.38 32.43 -7.67
CA SER A 213 -14.95 32.72 -8.98
C SER A 213 -16.13 31.79 -9.18
N ASP A 214 -17.30 32.33 -9.54
CA ASP A 214 -18.40 31.52 -10.05
C ASP A 214 -17.94 30.86 -11.36
N GLY A 215 -17.70 29.55 -11.32
CA GLY A 215 -17.31 28.73 -12.47
C GLY A 215 -15.91 28.10 -12.38
N VAL A 216 -15.65 27.17 -13.31
CA VAL A 216 -14.38 26.45 -13.40
C VAL A 216 -13.25 27.41 -13.79
N ARG A 217 -12.19 27.53 -12.97
CA ARG A 217 -11.04 28.37 -13.32
C ARG A 217 -10.42 27.87 -14.64
N ALA A 218 -10.03 28.80 -15.50
CA ALA A 218 -9.57 28.48 -16.86
C ALA A 218 -8.26 27.66 -16.85
N ASP A 219 -7.38 27.91 -15.90
CA ASP A 219 -6.16 27.14 -15.66
C ASP A 219 -6.44 25.75 -15.10
N PHE A 220 -7.43 25.59 -14.21
CA PHE A 220 -7.89 24.28 -13.73
C PHE A 220 -8.45 23.45 -14.88
N LYS A 221 -9.35 24.05 -15.67
CA LYS A 221 -9.90 23.40 -16.86
C LYS A 221 -8.79 22.98 -17.84
N ALA A 222 -7.82 23.86 -18.10
CA ALA A 222 -6.71 23.53 -18.99
C ALA A 222 -5.85 22.38 -18.46
N ALA A 223 -5.62 22.30 -17.14
CA ALA A 223 -4.90 21.18 -16.52
C ALA A 223 -5.65 19.85 -16.70
N MET A 224 -6.97 19.85 -16.46
CA MET A 224 -7.80 18.67 -16.65
C MET A 224 -7.94 18.24 -18.11
N ASP A 225 -8.05 19.20 -19.03
CA ASP A 225 -8.09 18.93 -20.48
C ASP A 225 -6.76 18.32 -20.96
N SER A 226 -5.63 18.83 -20.45
CA SER A 226 -4.31 18.27 -20.71
C SER A 226 -4.20 16.85 -20.19
N TYR A 227 -4.76 16.55 -19.01
CA TYR A 227 -4.81 15.19 -18.45
C TYR A 227 -5.59 14.23 -19.34
N GLU A 228 -6.78 14.64 -19.77
CA GLU A 228 -7.58 13.82 -20.67
C GLU A 228 -6.84 13.53 -21.99
N ALA A 229 -6.17 14.53 -22.57
CA ALA A 229 -5.38 14.36 -23.79
C ALA A 229 -4.15 13.45 -23.58
N PHE A 230 -3.50 13.53 -22.43
CA PHE A 230 -2.41 12.62 -22.07
C PHE A 230 -2.90 11.16 -21.98
N MET A 231 -4.08 10.95 -21.42
CA MET A 231 -4.70 9.62 -21.35
C MET A 231 -5.16 9.11 -22.71
N ASP A 232 -5.57 9.98 -23.64
CA ASP A 232 -5.82 9.62 -25.03
C ASP A 232 -4.56 9.07 -25.72
N GLU A 233 -3.39 9.68 -25.45
CA GLU A 233 -2.11 9.18 -25.96
C GLU A 233 -1.72 7.83 -25.36
N TYR A 234 -2.00 7.61 -24.07
CA TYR A 234 -1.82 6.31 -23.42
C TYR A 234 -2.69 5.23 -24.06
N VAL A 235 -3.98 5.52 -24.26
CA VAL A 235 -4.93 4.62 -24.93
C VAL A 235 -4.46 4.28 -26.35
N ALA A 236 -4.01 5.27 -27.12
CA ALA A 236 -3.46 5.05 -28.46
C ALA A 236 -2.18 4.19 -28.44
N PHE A 237 -1.31 4.40 -27.45
CA PHE A 237 -0.12 3.57 -27.24
C PHE A 237 -0.50 2.12 -26.91
N MET A 238 -1.44 1.91 -25.99
CA MET A 238 -1.89 0.58 -25.59
C MET A 238 -2.54 -0.20 -26.73
N LYS A 239 -3.31 0.46 -27.61
CA LYS A 239 -3.83 -0.18 -28.83
C LYS A 239 -2.71 -0.61 -29.79
N LYS A 240 -1.68 0.23 -30.00
CA LYS A 240 -0.50 -0.12 -30.80
C LYS A 240 0.28 -1.28 -30.19
N TYR A 241 0.47 -1.27 -28.87
CA TYR A 241 1.18 -2.31 -28.12
C TYR A 241 0.46 -3.65 -28.24
N LYS A 242 -0.86 -3.69 -28.03
CA LYS A 242 -1.69 -4.89 -28.22
C LYS A 242 -1.57 -5.45 -29.63
N ALA A 243 -1.61 -4.59 -30.65
CA ALA A 243 -1.56 -5.01 -32.05
C ALA A 243 -0.20 -5.62 -32.46
N ASN A 244 0.91 -5.11 -31.93
CA ASN A 244 2.25 -5.67 -32.18
C ASN A 244 3.23 -5.33 -31.05
N PRO A 245 3.32 -6.17 -30.00
CA PRO A 245 4.13 -5.87 -28.82
C PRO A 245 5.64 -5.89 -29.10
N SER A 246 6.08 -6.48 -30.22
CA SER A 246 7.50 -6.54 -30.61
C SER A 246 7.92 -5.40 -31.54
N ASN A 247 7.06 -4.39 -31.77
CA ASN A 247 7.39 -3.27 -32.63
C ASN A 247 8.44 -2.36 -31.98
N ALA A 248 9.65 -2.31 -32.56
CA ALA A 248 10.76 -1.50 -32.06
C ALA A 248 10.45 0.01 -31.97
N ALA A 249 9.47 0.52 -32.74
CA ALA A 249 9.02 1.91 -32.64
C ALA A 249 8.30 2.22 -31.30
N LEU A 250 7.79 1.20 -30.60
CA LEU A 250 7.14 1.36 -29.29
C LEU A 250 8.09 1.87 -28.21
N ILE A 251 9.39 1.56 -28.31
CA ILE A 251 10.39 2.05 -27.35
C ILE A 251 10.52 3.57 -27.44
N ALA A 252 10.54 4.12 -28.66
CA ALA A 252 10.60 5.56 -28.89
C ALA A 252 9.28 6.26 -28.48
N ASP A 253 8.13 5.66 -28.80
CA ASP A 253 6.81 6.15 -28.39
C ASP A 253 6.69 6.14 -26.84
N TYR A 254 7.20 5.10 -26.16
CA TYR A 254 7.22 5.00 -24.71
C TYR A 254 8.13 6.05 -24.06
N ALA A 255 9.34 6.27 -24.57
CA ALA A 255 10.23 7.32 -24.05
C ALA A 255 9.61 8.73 -24.21
N LYS A 256 8.91 8.98 -25.32
CA LYS A 256 8.17 10.23 -25.53
C LYS A 256 7.00 10.37 -24.56
N TYR A 257 6.28 9.28 -24.28
CA TYR A 257 5.21 9.24 -23.29
C TYR A 257 5.74 9.53 -21.87
N MET A 258 6.85 8.89 -21.46
CA MET A 258 7.47 9.14 -20.15
C MET A 258 7.86 10.60 -19.95
N LYS A 259 8.36 11.28 -20.98
CA LYS A 259 8.64 12.72 -20.90
C LYS A 259 7.38 13.57 -20.68
N LYS A 260 6.25 13.18 -21.27
CA LYS A 260 4.96 13.85 -21.06
C LYS A 260 4.34 13.54 -19.70
N TYR A 261 4.59 12.33 -19.19
CA TYR A 261 4.18 11.93 -17.84
C TYR A 261 4.81 12.86 -16.78
N THR A 262 6.11 13.12 -16.86
CA THR A 262 6.77 14.08 -15.95
C THR A 262 6.14 15.48 -16.03
N ALA A 263 5.91 15.99 -17.25
CA ALA A 263 5.26 17.30 -17.42
C ALA A 263 3.81 17.33 -16.90
N MET A 264 3.13 16.18 -16.89
CA MET A 264 1.80 16.04 -16.29
C MET A 264 1.86 16.09 -14.77
N CYS A 265 2.79 15.38 -14.15
CA CYS A 265 3.03 15.43 -12.71
C CYS A 265 3.26 16.88 -12.26
N ASP A 266 4.17 17.62 -12.91
CA ASP A 266 4.44 19.03 -12.62
C ASP A 266 3.19 19.93 -12.76
N THR A 267 2.25 19.54 -13.63
CA THR A 267 1.01 20.28 -13.85
C THR A 267 0.01 20.01 -12.73
N PHE A 268 -0.04 18.78 -12.20
CA PHE A 268 -0.95 18.38 -11.12
C PHE A 268 -0.45 18.78 -9.73
N GLU A 269 0.86 18.80 -9.50
CA GLU A 269 1.46 19.28 -8.24
C GLU A 269 1.02 20.72 -7.91
N LYS A 270 0.79 21.56 -8.92
CA LYS A 270 0.29 22.93 -8.73
C LYS A 270 -1.12 23.00 -8.14
N TRP A 271 -1.89 21.92 -8.21
CA TRP A 271 -3.24 21.83 -7.68
C TRP A 271 -3.28 21.05 -6.35
N GLU A 272 -2.14 20.51 -5.91
CA GLU A 272 -2.05 19.79 -4.64
C GLU A 272 -2.19 20.78 -3.47
N GLY A 273 -3.30 20.68 -2.73
CA GLY A 273 -3.61 21.57 -1.61
C GLY A 273 -4.36 22.86 -1.99
N GLU A 274 -4.71 23.06 -3.26
CA GLU A 274 -5.61 24.14 -3.68
C GLU A 274 -7.08 23.75 -3.42
N ASP A 275 -7.85 24.64 -2.78
CA ASP A 275 -9.28 24.45 -2.60
C ASP A 275 -9.99 24.54 -3.97
N LEU A 276 -10.68 23.46 -4.36
CA LEU A 276 -11.50 23.41 -5.57
C LEU A 276 -12.92 23.91 -5.30
N SER A 277 -13.50 24.63 -6.27
CA SER A 277 -14.93 24.95 -6.23
C SER A 277 -15.78 23.69 -6.48
N ALA A 278 -17.09 23.78 -6.19
CA ALA A 278 -18.02 22.69 -6.49
C ALA A 278 -18.08 22.38 -8.00
N GLU A 279 -17.99 23.39 -8.86
CA GLU A 279 -17.97 23.26 -10.32
C GLU A 279 -16.66 22.63 -10.80
N GLU A 280 -15.52 22.96 -10.19
CA GLU A 280 -14.21 22.37 -10.50
C GLU A 280 -14.14 20.90 -10.10
N MET A 281 -14.67 20.58 -8.91
CA MET A 281 -14.79 19.19 -8.46
C MET A 281 -15.70 18.38 -9.38
N ALA A 282 -16.84 18.95 -9.80
CA ALA A 282 -17.72 18.31 -10.78
C ALA A 282 -17.02 18.11 -12.14
N TYR A 283 -16.24 19.09 -12.59
CA TYR A 283 -15.46 18.99 -13.82
C TYR A 283 -14.38 17.91 -13.75
N TYR A 284 -13.68 17.81 -12.63
CA TYR A 284 -12.71 16.75 -12.36
C TYR A 284 -13.35 15.37 -12.43
N ILE A 285 -14.49 15.18 -11.76
CA ILE A 285 -15.22 13.90 -11.75
C ILE A 285 -15.64 13.50 -13.17
N ASP A 286 -16.14 14.45 -13.96
CA ASP A 286 -16.56 14.24 -15.36
C ASP A 286 -15.38 13.84 -16.26
N VAL A 287 -14.23 14.49 -16.10
CA VAL A 287 -12.97 14.13 -16.79
C VAL A 287 -12.51 12.72 -16.41
N GLN A 288 -12.52 12.37 -15.11
CA GLN A 288 -12.15 11.02 -14.65
C GLN A 288 -13.10 9.94 -15.17
N ALA A 289 -14.40 10.23 -15.27
CA ALA A 289 -15.38 9.32 -15.85
C ALA A 289 -15.12 9.06 -17.34
N ARG A 290 -14.79 10.11 -18.12
CA ARG A 290 -14.43 9.96 -19.53
C ARG A 290 -13.14 9.16 -19.72
N VAL A 291 -12.09 9.46 -18.93
CA VAL A 291 -10.83 8.71 -18.96
C VAL A 291 -11.06 7.24 -18.61
N SER A 292 -11.81 6.96 -17.56
CA SER A 292 -12.13 5.58 -17.15
C SER A 292 -12.84 4.81 -18.27
N LYS A 293 -13.80 5.44 -18.96
CA LYS A 293 -14.48 4.85 -20.11
C LYS A 293 -13.49 4.51 -21.24
N LYS A 294 -12.59 5.43 -21.59
CA LYS A 294 -11.57 5.21 -22.63
C LYS A 294 -10.63 4.05 -22.29
N LEU A 295 -10.29 3.86 -21.01
CA LEU A 295 -9.45 2.75 -20.56
C LEU A 295 -10.16 1.39 -20.66
N VAL A 296 -11.46 1.33 -20.35
CA VAL A 296 -12.26 0.12 -20.52
C VAL A 296 -12.36 -0.30 -21.99
N GLU A 297 -12.53 0.66 -22.90
CA GLU A 297 -12.55 0.42 -24.36
C GLU A 297 -11.22 -0.15 -24.89
N VAL A 298 -10.11 0.03 -24.18
CA VAL A 298 -8.82 -0.61 -24.52
C VAL A 298 -8.76 -2.05 -24.00
N THR A 299 -9.49 -2.40 -22.95
CA THR A 299 -9.46 -3.75 -22.36
C THR A 299 -10.46 -4.74 -22.97
N GLU A 300 -11.56 -4.25 -23.56
CA GLU A 300 -12.64 -5.07 -24.14
C GLU A 300 -12.48 -5.40 -25.64
N GLU A 301 -11.51 -4.80 -26.35
CA GLU A 301 -11.05 -5.19 -27.71
C GLU A 301 -9.84 -6.15 -27.65
#